data_AF-A0A925XPS5-F1
#
_entry.id   AF-A0A925XPS5-F1
#
_cell.length_a   1.000
_cell.length_b   1.000
_cell.length_c   1.000
_cell.angle_alpha   90.00
_cell.angle_beta   90.00
_cell.angle_gamma   90.00
#
_symmetry.space_group_name_H-M   'P 1'
#
loop_
_entity.id
_entity.type
_entity.pdbx_description
1 polymer ?
#
loop_
_entity_poly.entity_id
_entity_poly.type
_entity_poly.pdbx_seq_one_letter_code
_entity_poly.pdbx_strand_id
1 'polypeptide(L)'
;MEPPIKRLTQELLDKVTHEARTRPRLRQNHDFHQPAEKVQRFINALQPGTYVRPHRHRRTAGMNGFEFFLVLRGDLGMILFDNEGQITHTERISAHGPTTGIELAEGTCHTLVALVADTALLELKEGPYNPVTDKEFLANFPLEGTVEAQELVEVWRGYFAGTIPPRSGT
;
A
#
# COMPACT_ATOMS: atom_id res chain seq x y z
N MET A 1 -12.52 -15.67 22.70
CA MET A 1 -12.56 -16.50 21.48
C MET A 1 -12.68 -15.56 20.29
N GLU A 2 -11.94 -15.81 19.21
CA GLU A 2 -12.15 -15.05 17.97
C GLU A 2 -13.54 -15.35 17.41
N PRO A 3 -14.22 -14.35 16.81
CA PRO A 3 -15.50 -14.58 16.18
C PRO A 3 -15.35 -15.55 14.99
N PRO A 4 -16.31 -16.45 14.77
CA PRO A 4 -16.25 -17.42 13.66
C PRO A 4 -16.34 -16.76 12.28
N ILE A 5 -16.75 -15.48 12.22
CA ILE A 5 -16.84 -14.70 10.99
C ILE A 5 -16.24 -13.32 11.24
N LYS A 6 -15.21 -12.97 10.47
CA LYS A 6 -14.67 -11.60 10.38
C LYS A 6 -15.17 -11.00 9.05
N ARG A 7 -15.80 -9.83 9.10
CA ARG A 7 -16.43 -9.21 7.92
C ARG A 7 -15.68 -7.94 7.53
N LEU A 8 -15.45 -7.80 6.23
CA LEU A 8 -15.05 -6.55 5.61
C LEU A 8 -16.31 -5.84 5.14
N THR A 9 -16.80 -4.89 5.94
CA THR A 9 -18.04 -4.13 5.66
C THR A 9 -17.72 -2.70 5.25
N GLN A 10 -18.69 -2.01 4.64
CA GLN A 10 -18.54 -0.57 4.38
C GLN A 10 -18.35 0.22 5.68
N GLU A 11 -19.05 -0.15 6.76
CA GLU A 11 -18.86 0.46 8.09
C GLU A 11 -17.43 0.27 8.61
N LEU A 12 -16.84 -0.92 8.42
CA LEU A 12 -15.44 -1.14 8.77
C LEU A 12 -14.53 -0.22 7.95
N LEU A 13 -14.74 -0.13 6.64
CA LEU A 13 -13.97 0.76 5.76
C LEU A 13 -14.10 2.23 6.18
N ASP A 14 -15.32 2.70 6.48
CA ASP A 14 -15.58 4.05 6.97
C ASP A 14 -14.84 4.34 8.28
N LYS A 15 -14.88 3.38 9.21
CA LYS A 15 -14.18 3.49 10.49
C LYS A 15 -12.67 3.60 10.29
N VAL A 16 -12.05 2.68 9.55
CA VAL A 16 -10.58 2.63 9.45
C VAL A 16 -10.02 3.80 8.64
N THR A 17 -10.73 4.29 7.62
CA THR A 17 -10.31 5.48 6.87
C THR A 17 -10.48 6.75 7.70
N HIS A 18 -11.54 6.86 8.51
CA HIS A 18 -11.69 7.95 9.47
C HIS A 18 -10.56 7.97 10.50
N GLU A 19 -10.24 6.82 11.10
CA GLU A 19 -9.11 6.68 12.03
C GLU A 19 -7.77 7.06 11.36
N ALA A 20 -7.55 6.68 10.10
CA ALA A 20 -6.34 7.02 9.36
C ALA A 20 -6.09 8.54 9.30
N ARG A 21 -7.15 9.36 9.12
CA ARG A 21 -7.06 10.84 9.06
C ARG A 21 -6.52 11.46 10.34
N THR A 22 -6.71 10.81 11.49
CA THR A 22 -6.29 11.34 12.79
C THR A 22 -4.90 10.83 13.19
N ARG A 23 -4.29 9.92 12.41
CA ARG A 23 -2.95 9.41 12.70
C ARG A 23 -1.88 10.35 12.14
N PRO A 24 -0.76 10.55 12.85
CA PRO A 24 0.37 11.34 12.32
C PRO A 24 0.89 10.84 10.97
N ARG A 25 0.85 9.52 10.74
CA ARG A 25 1.28 8.87 9.48
C ARG A 25 0.20 8.86 8.40
N LEU A 26 -0.99 9.37 8.70
CA LEU A 26 -2.13 9.40 7.79
C LEU A 26 -2.60 8.02 7.29
N ARG A 27 -2.22 6.95 8.01
CA ARG A 27 -2.60 5.57 7.68
C ARG A 27 -2.97 4.74 8.91
N GLN A 28 -3.81 3.73 8.69
CA GLN A 28 -4.27 2.81 9.73
C GLN A 28 -4.42 1.39 9.15
N ASN A 29 -3.86 0.40 9.86
CA ASN A 29 -4.06 -1.01 9.53
C ASN A 29 -5.24 -1.60 10.33
N HIS A 30 -5.92 -2.57 9.74
CA HIS A 30 -6.87 -3.44 10.43
C HIS A 30 -6.60 -4.91 10.06
N ASP A 31 -6.15 -5.70 11.04
CA ASP A 31 -5.69 -7.06 10.80
C ASP A 31 -6.82 -8.09 10.97
N PHE A 32 -6.99 -8.97 9.98
CA PHE A 32 -7.89 -10.13 10.08
C PHE A 32 -7.20 -11.40 10.59
N HIS A 33 -5.91 -11.31 10.88
CA HIS A 33 -5.03 -12.41 11.22
C HIS A 33 -4.28 -12.11 12.51
N GLN A 34 -3.75 -13.15 13.14
CA GLN A 34 -2.76 -13.04 14.21
C GLN A 34 -1.35 -12.99 13.60
N PRO A 35 -0.38 -12.29 14.22
CA PRO A 35 0.97 -12.14 13.66
C PRO A 35 1.68 -13.47 13.33
N ALA A 36 1.39 -14.54 14.08
CA ALA A 36 1.97 -15.86 13.88
C ALA A 36 1.35 -16.67 12.72
N GLU A 37 0.27 -16.19 12.10
CA GLU A 37 -0.36 -16.88 10.98
C GLU A 37 0.53 -16.88 9.73
N LYS A 38 0.46 -17.98 8.97
CA LYS A 38 1.23 -18.14 7.72
C LYS A 38 0.79 -17.20 6.59
N VAL A 39 -0.39 -16.60 6.70
CA VAL A 39 -0.91 -15.65 5.73
C VAL A 39 -1.39 -14.41 6.47
N GLN A 40 -0.79 -13.28 6.16
CA GLN A 40 -1.17 -11.97 6.66
C GLN A 40 -2.21 -11.39 5.69
N ARG A 41 -3.32 -10.90 6.24
CA ARG A 41 -4.48 -10.34 5.52
C ARG A 41 -5.05 -9.17 6.30
N PHE A 42 -4.93 -7.97 5.76
CA PHE A 42 -5.30 -6.76 6.49
C PHE A 42 -5.73 -5.63 5.57
N ILE A 43 -6.53 -4.72 6.13
CA ILE A 43 -6.82 -3.46 5.46
C ILE A 43 -5.70 -2.48 5.74
N ASN A 44 -5.22 -1.80 4.72
CA ASN A 44 -4.35 -0.64 4.83
C ASN A 44 -5.14 0.58 4.33
N ALA A 45 -5.60 1.41 5.27
CA ALA A 45 -6.32 2.64 4.99
C ALA A 45 -5.33 3.81 4.95
N LEU A 46 -5.39 4.60 3.89
CA LEU A 46 -4.41 5.62 3.54
C LEU A 46 -5.13 6.93 3.21
N GLN A 47 -4.48 8.05 3.53
CA GLN A 47 -4.92 9.38 3.11
C GLN A 47 -3.84 10.03 2.23
N PRO A 48 -4.20 10.96 1.34
CA PRO A 48 -3.23 11.78 0.63
C PRO A 48 -2.23 12.39 1.61
N GLY A 49 -0.94 12.30 1.30
CA GLY A 49 0.16 12.70 2.19
C GLY A 49 0.73 11.55 3.04
N THR A 50 0.15 10.35 3.02
CA THR A 50 0.81 9.17 3.61
C THR A 50 2.13 8.90 2.89
N TYR A 51 3.22 8.94 3.65
CA TYR A 51 4.53 8.48 3.21
C TYR A 51 4.74 7.03 3.60
N VAL A 52 5.00 6.16 2.63
CA VAL A 52 5.57 4.83 2.87
C VAL A 52 6.99 4.85 2.29
N ARG A 53 7.99 4.63 3.15
CA ARG A 53 9.37 4.57 2.67
C ARG A 53 9.51 3.43 1.66
N PRO A 54 10.15 3.65 0.49
CA PRO A 54 10.34 2.61 -0.49
C PRO A 54 11.05 1.40 0.12
N HIS A 55 10.49 0.24 -0.13
CA HIS A 55 10.91 -1.00 0.48
C HIS A 55 10.69 -2.18 -0.45
N ARG A 56 11.25 -3.32 -0.06
CA ARG A 56 10.97 -4.62 -0.65
C ARG A 56 10.85 -5.66 0.45
N HIS A 57 10.18 -6.75 0.11
CA HIS A 57 10.09 -7.93 0.94
C HIS A 57 11.05 -8.98 0.37
N ARG A 58 11.98 -9.45 1.20
CA ARG A 58 12.83 -10.61 0.92
C ARG A 58 12.65 -11.60 2.05
N ARG A 59 12.37 -12.85 1.72
CA ARG A 59 12.13 -13.90 2.71
C ARG A 59 13.25 -14.91 2.70
N THR A 60 13.38 -15.63 3.81
CA THR A 60 14.27 -16.79 3.89
C THR A 60 13.78 -17.90 2.97
N ALA A 61 14.69 -18.75 2.52
CA ALA A 61 14.36 -19.88 1.64
C ALA A 61 13.15 -20.70 2.15
N GLY A 62 12.19 -20.95 1.26
CA GLY A 62 10.96 -21.69 1.57
C GLY A 62 9.75 -20.85 1.97
N MET A 63 9.87 -19.51 1.97
CA MET A 63 8.77 -18.57 2.15
C MET A 63 8.72 -17.62 0.94
N ASN A 64 7.53 -17.28 0.46
CA ASN A 64 7.38 -16.36 -0.66
C ASN A 64 7.42 -14.90 -0.14
N GLY A 65 8.18 -14.03 -0.78
CA GLY A 65 8.21 -12.59 -0.47
C GLY A 65 7.24 -11.72 -1.28
N PHE A 66 6.18 -12.30 -1.86
CA PHE A 66 5.21 -11.51 -2.63
C PHE A 66 4.34 -10.62 -1.74
N GLU A 67 3.77 -9.59 -2.34
CA GLU A 67 2.66 -8.82 -1.79
C GLU A 67 1.56 -8.68 -2.82
N PHE A 68 0.31 -8.84 -2.38
CA PHE A 68 -0.86 -8.63 -3.21
C PHE A 68 -1.71 -7.51 -2.63
N PHE A 69 -2.09 -6.55 -3.48
CA PHE A 69 -2.92 -5.42 -3.11
C PHE A 69 -4.21 -5.43 -3.94
N LEU A 70 -5.35 -5.27 -3.26
CA LEU A 70 -6.66 -5.07 -3.90
C LEU A 70 -7.25 -3.76 -3.37
N VAL A 71 -7.50 -2.79 -4.26
CA VAL A 71 -8.10 -1.51 -3.88
C VAL A 71 -9.62 -1.70 -3.74
N LEU A 72 -10.11 -1.48 -2.53
CA LEU A 72 -11.52 -1.66 -2.16
C LEU A 72 -12.31 -0.35 -2.24
N ARG A 73 -11.61 0.77 -2.03
CA ARG A 73 -12.14 2.13 -2.07
C ARG A 73 -11.03 3.09 -2.48
N GLY A 74 -11.38 4.08 -3.30
CA GLY A 74 -10.44 5.11 -3.73
C GLY A 74 -9.44 4.61 -4.76
N ASP A 75 -8.31 5.32 -4.83
CA ASP A 75 -7.33 5.23 -5.91
C ASP A 75 -5.92 5.27 -5.33
N LEU A 76 -5.12 4.28 -5.74
CA LEU A 76 -3.73 4.09 -5.33
C LEU A 76 -2.81 4.31 -6.54
N GLY A 77 -1.72 5.04 -6.33
CA GLY A 77 -0.57 5.02 -7.23
C GLY A 77 0.47 4.06 -6.68
N MET A 78 0.89 3.08 -7.47
CA MET A 78 2.02 2.20 -7.18
C MET A 78 3.24 2.69 -7.96
N ILE A 79 4.40 2.79 -7.31
CA ILE A 79 5.66 3.19 -7.93
C ILE A 79 6.69 2.11 -7.64
N LEU A 80 7.34 1.60 -8.69
CA LEU A 80 8.43 0.65 -8.59
C LEU A 80 9.77 1.34 -8.82
N PHE A 81 10.80 0.85 -8.14
CA PHE A 81 12.17 1.38 -8.23
C PHE A 81 13.16 0.30 -8.62
N ASP A 82 14.28 0.71 -9.20
CA ASP A 82 15.50 -0.12 -9.26
C ASP A 82 16.25 -0.09 -7.91
N ASN A 83 17.47 -0.66 -7.87
CA ASN A 83 18.28 -0.71 -6.65
C ASN A 83 18.93 0.64 -6.31
N GLU A 84 19.07 1.51 -7.31
CA GLU A 84 19.63 2.85 -7.21
C GLU A 84 18.58 3.86 -6.74
N GLY A 85 17.30 3.48 -6.75
CA GLY A 85 16.16 4.30 -6.34
C GLY A 85 15.54 5.11 -7.49
N GLN A 86 15.86 4.78 -8.74
CA GLN A 86 15.20 5.37 -9.91
C GLN A 86 13.86 4.69 -10.16
N ILE A 87 12.87 5.46 -10.60
CA ILE A 87 11.54 4.95 -10.92
C ILE A 87 11.61 4.14 -12.21
N THR A 88 11.16 2.89 -12.16
CA THR A 88 11.12 1.97 -13.30
C THR A 88 9.71 1.76 -13.82
N HIS A 89 8.69 1.90 -12.97
CA HIS A 89 7.29 1.73 -13.35
C HIS A 89 6.36 2.55 -12.44
N THR A 90 5.23 2.96 -13.00
CA THR A 90 4.11 3.57 -12.25
C THR A 90 2.80 2.96 -12.70
N GLU A 91 1.94 2.56 -11.77
CA GLU A 91 0.62 1.98 -12.05
C GLU A 91 -0.46 2.67 -11.21
N ARG A 92 -1.59 3.04 -11.82
CA ARG A 92 -2.78 3.49 -11.08
C ARG A 92 -3.72 2.33 -10.87
N ILE A 93 -4.08 2.07 -9.63
CA ILE A 93 -4.97 0.98 -9.21
C ILE A 93 -6.18 1.62 -8.53
N SER A 94 -7.38 1.35 -9.01
CA SER A 94 -8.61 1.98 -8.52
C SER A 94 -9.72 0.96 -8.33
N ALA A 95 -10.52 1.12 -7.27
CA ALA A 95 -11.66 0.24 -7.00
C ALA A 95 -12.69 0.19 -8.15
N HIS A 96 -12.71 1.22 -9.00
CA HIS A 96 -13.61 1.32 -10.15
C HIS A 96 -12.86 1.49 -11.49
N GLY A 97 -11.54 1.26 -11.47
CA GLY A 97 -10.68 1.36 -12.65
C GLY A 97 -10.53 0.02 -13.39
N PRO A 98 -9.78 0.03 -14.51
CA PRO A 98 -9.46 -1.20 -15.26
C PRO A 98 -8.53 -2.14 -14.47
N THR A 99 -7.66 -1.58 -13.64
CA THR A 99 -6.79 -2.32 -12.71
C THR A 99 -7.31 -2.09 -11.28
N THR A 100 -7.82 -3.13 -10.64
CA THR A 100 -8.35 -3.05 -9.26
C THR A 100 -7.40 -3.66 -8.23
N GLY A 101 -6.42 -4.46 -8.66
CA GLY A 101 -5.39 -5.03 -7.81
C GLY A 101 -4.11 -5.35 -8.56
N ILE A 102 -3.04 -5.60 -7.81
CA ILE A 102 -1.71 -5.91 -8.33
C ILE A 102 -1.00 -6.90 -7.40
N GLU A 103 -0.17 -7.77 -7.98
CA GLU A 103 0.81 -8.57 -7.24
C GLU A 103 2.21 -8.04 -7.52
N LEU A 104 3.01 -7.91 -6.47
CA LEU A 104 4.44 -7.63 -6.56
C LEU A 104 5.20 -8.91 -6.24
N ALA A 105 6.14 -9.26 -7.11
CA ALA A 105 7.04 -10.38 -6.87
C ALA A 105 7.99 -10.08 -5.71
N GLU A 106 8.58 -11.14 -5.16
CA GLU A 106 9.60 -11.01 -4.12
C GLU A 106 10.76 -10.11 -4.57
N GLY A 107 11.21 -9.23 -3.68
CA GLY A 107 12.32 -8.34 -3.93
C GLY A 107 11.98 -7.11 -4.79
N THR A 108 10.75 -6.95 -5.26
CA THR A 108 10.32 -5.73 -5.98
C THR A 108 10.36 -4.52 -5.05
N CYS A 109 11.26 -3.57 -5.33
CA CYS A 109 11.35 -2.30 -4.62
C CYS A 109 10.18 -1.40 -5.02
N HIS A 110 9.38 -0.96 -4.06
CA HIS A 110 8.18 -0.19 -4.34
C HIS A 110 7.78 0.77 -3.22
N THR A 111 6.89 1.70 -3.56
CA THR A 111 6.07 2.46 -2.62
C THR A 111 4.66 2.64 -3.17
N LEU A 112 3.76 3.13 -2.31
CA LEU A 112 2.38 3.41 -2.66
C LEU A 112 1.99 4.83 -2.22
N VAL A 113 1.09 5.45 -2.99
CA VAL A 113 0.55 6.78 -2.71
C VAL A 113 -0.97 6.78 -2.83
N ALA A 114 -1.66 7.30 -1.82
CA ALA A 114 -3.10 7.54 -1.92
C ALA A 114 -3.36 8.76 -2.81
N LEU A 115 -4.07 8.55 -3.92
CA LEU A 115 -4.36 9.60 -4.89
C LEU A 115 -5.63 10.38 -4.53
N VAL A 116 -6.55 9.75 -3.79
CA VAL A 116 -7.77 10.35 -3.26
C VAL A 116 -7.93 10.02 -1.78
N ALA A 117 -8.72 10.84 -1.07
CA ALA A 117 -9.05 10.61 0.34
C ALA A 117 -9.75 9.26 0.55
N ASP A 118 -9.58 8.69 1.73
CA ASP A 118 -10.18 7.43 2.16
C ASP A 118 -9.87 6.24 1.23
N THR A 119 -8.66 6.21 0.69
CA THR A 119 -8.20 5.06 -0.09
C THR A 119 -7.94 3.90 0.86
N ALA A 120 -8.57 2.76 0.60
CA ALA A 120 -8.45 1.56 1.41
C ALA A 120 -8.22 0.34 0.53
N LEU A 121 -7.24 -0.47 0.91
CA LEU A 121 -6.86 -1.66 0.18
C LEU A 121 -6.77 -2.87 1.11
N LEU A 122 -7.09 -4.05 0.58
CA LEU A 122 -6.71 -5.32 1.19
C LEU A 122 -5.28 -5.64 0.76
N GLU A 123 -4.41 -5.84 1.72
CA GLU A 123 -3.04 -6.32 1.53
C GLU A 123 -2.97 -7.77 2.00
N LEU A 124 -2.42 -8.65 1.13
CA LEU A 124 -2.10 -10.02 1.45
C LEU A 124 -0.62 -10.28 1.25
N LYS A 125 -0.01 -11.00 2.19
CA LYS A 125 1.38 -11.45 2.09
C LYS A 125 1.66 -12.67 2.92
N GLU A 126 2.75 -13.36 2.62
CA GLU A 126 3.23 -14.50 3.40
C GLU A 126 3.64 -14.04 4.81
N GLY A 127 3.13 -14.75 5.81
CA GLY A 127 3.54 -14.64 7.20
C GLY A 127 4.45 -15.80 7.62
N PRO A 128 4.86 -15.86 8.89
CA PRO A 128 4.50 -14.95 9.97
C PRO A 128 5.11 -13.56 9.82
N TYR A 129 4.48 -12.57 10.44
CA TYR A 129 5.03 -11.21 10.48
C TYR A 129 6.18 -11.11 11.48
N ASN A 130 7.31 -10.56 11.03
CA ASN A 130 8.44 -10.21 11.87
C ASN A 130 8.84 -8.76 11.60
N PRO A 131 8.60 -7.81 12.51
CA PRO A 131 8.83 -6.39 12.26
C PRO A 131 10.29 -6.03 11.93
N VAL A 132 11.25 -6.88 12.30
CA VAL A 132 12.69 -6.66 12.05
C VAL A 132 13.07 -7.06 10.62
N THR A 133 12.49 -8.14 10.11
CA THR A 133 12.89 -8.74 8.82
C THR A 133 11.83 -8.62 7.74
N ASP A 134 10.66 -8.05 8.05
CA ASP A 134 9.57 -7.94 7.10
C ASP A 134 9.92 -7.01 5.94
N LYS A 135 10.62 -5.90 6.21
CA LYS A 135 10.88 -4.85 5.21
C LYS A 135 12.36 -4.52 5.12
N GLU A 136 12.89 -4.55 3.90
CA GLU A 136 14.17 -3.92 3.57
C GLU A 136 13.90 -2.56 2.93
N PHE A 137 14.27 -1.48 3.61
CA PHE A 137 14.10 -0.11 3.09
C PHE A 137 15.26 0.29 2.17
N LEU A 138 14.96 1.05 1.12
CA LEU A 138 15.99 1.66 0.27
C LEU A 138 16.65 2.83 1.01
N ALA A 139 17.98 2.82 1.07
CA ALA A 139 18.77 3.74 1.90
C ALA A 139 18.63 5.21 1.48
N ASN A 140 18.48 5.47 0.18
CA ASN A 140 18.48 6.81 -0.41
C ASN A 140 17.18 7.60 -0.18
N PHE A 141 16.19 7.00 0.50
CA PHE A 141 14.92 7.66 0.79
C PHE A 141 14.86 8.17 2.23
N PRO A 142 14.23 9.34 2.45
CA PRO A 142 14.14 9.97 3.76
C PRO A 142 13.41 9.10 4.79
N LEU A 143 13.61 9.40 6.07
CA LEU A 143 12.89 8.72 7.14
C LEU A 143 11.45 9.22 7.20
N GLU A 144 10.54 8.35 7.64
CA GLU A 144 9.15 8.73 7.87
C GLU A 144 9.06 9.85 8.93
N GLY A 145 8.24 10.87 8.65
CA GLY A 145 8.02 12.01 9.54
C GLY A 145 8.96 13.20 9.31
N THR A 146 9.91 13.13 8.37
CA THR A 146 10.71 14.30 7.99
C THR A 146 9.99 15.18 6.96
N VAL A 147 10.44 16.42 6.81
CA VAL A 147 9.89 17.37 5.81
C VAL A 147 10.16 16.86 4.40
N GLU A 148 11.35 16.31 4.15
CA GLU A 148 11.73 15.75 2.86
C GLU A 148 10.82 14.57 2.47
N ALA A 149 10.38 13.76 3.44
CA ALA A 149 9.42 12.70 3.20
C ALA A 149 8.05 13.25 2.79
N GLN A 150 7.59 14.35 3.42
CA GLN A 150 6.31 15.00 3.08
C GLN A 150 6.36 15.60 1.67
N GLU A 151 7.42 16.31 1.33
CA GLU A 151 7.63 16.88 -0.01
C GLU A 151 7.69 15.79 -1.08
N LEU A 152 8.36 14.67 -0.78
CA LEU A 152 8.52 13.58 -1.72
C LEU A 152 7.19 12.87 -2.06
N VAL A 153 6.29 12.69 -1.08
CA VAL A 153 4.94 12.15 -1.36
C VAL A 153 4.18 13.04 -2.34
N GLU A 154 4.30 14.36 -2.20
CA GLU A 154 3.63 15.31 -3.08
C GLU A 154 4.17 15.24 -4.51
N VAL A 155 5.49 15.10 -4.66
CA VAL A 155 6.13 14.84 -5.97
C VAL A 155 5.61 13.53 -6.58
N TRP A 156 5.58 12.45 -5.79
CA TRP A 156 5.08 11.14 -6.24
C TRP A 156 3.62 11.17 -6.67
N ARG A 157 2.76 11.88 -5.91
CA ARG A 157 1.36 12.08 -6.29
C ARG A 157 1.24 12.82 -7.62
N GLY A 158 2.15 13.75 -7.88
CA GLY A 158 2.25 14.49 -9.15
C GLY A 158 2.45 13.60 -10.38
N TYR A 159 3.11 12.45 -10.27
CA TYR A 159 3.26 11.51 -11.40
C TYR A 159 1.94 10.93 -11.90
N PHE A 160 0.88 10.99 -11.09
CA PHE A 160 -0.45 10.50 -11.42
C PHE A 160 -1.44 11.62 -11.77
N ALA A 161 -0.98 12.87 -11.77
CA ALA A 161 -1.76 14.05 -12.16
C ALA A 161 -1.73 14.23 -13.69
N GLY A 162 -2.25 13.25 -14.44
CA GLY A 162 -2.27 13.29 -15.92
C GLY A 162 -3.16 12.20 -16.56
N THR A 163 -4.28 12.65 -17.14
CA THR A 163 -5.23 12.01 -18.10
C THR A 163 -5.71 10.56 -17.87
N ILE A 164 -6.99 10.45 -17.45
CA ILE A 164 -7.92 9.45 -17.98
C ILE A 164 -7.90 9.59 -19.52
N PRO A 165 -7.62 8.53 -20.32
CA PRO A 165 -7.77 8.62 -21.77
C PRO A 165 -9.24 8.97 -22.09
N PRO A 166 -9.52 9.82 -23.10
CA PRO A 166 -10.90 10.11 -23.47
C PRO A 166 -11.61 8.80 -23.78
N ARG A 167 -12.83 8.64 -23.26
CA ARG A 167 -13.74 7.57 -23.73
C ARG A 167 -13.84 7.70 -25.24
N SER A 168 -13.15 6.84 -25.98
CA SER A 168 -13.45 6.62 -27.38
C SER A 168 -14.77 5.87 -27.43
N GLY A 169 -15.83 6.64 -27.65
CA GLY A 169 -17.08 6.10 -28.16
C GLY A 169 -16.85 5.59 -29.59
N THR A 170 -17.28 4.36 -29.81
CA THR A 170 -17.95 3.90 -31.03
C THR A 170 -19.07 2.98 -30.59
#